data_AF-Q753W9-F1
#
_entry.id   AF-Q753W9-F1
#
_cell.length_a   1.000
_cell.length_b   1.000
_cell.length_c   1.000
_cell.angle_alpha   90.00
_cell.angle_beta   90.00
_cell.angle_gamma   90.00
#
_symmetry.space_group_name_H-M   'P 1'
#
loop_
_entity.id
_entity.type
_entity.pdbx_description
1 polymer ?
#
loop_
_entity_poly.entity_id
_entity_poly.type
_entity_poly.pdbx_seq_one_letter_code
_entity_poly.pdbx_strand_id
1 'polypeptide(L)'
;MPSQAPGPDVLENPADLLRQTRENFSIAHDLQLLNATEENLRRLMQRTQQLEAKGAQELSELQAQQTERAQAAEAMRAEKETQAQHLQALTHSQDLVRLANELEELEQQLVSLRAELDEGMTQLLQTSEPTAAFQGDAEHEQQSPEVQTNLLKLQLYSSLGVTLDTEHNQALIERGDAAGIDLIALEDDSLSPFFRTKYVWDRL
;
A
#
# COMPACT_ATOMS: atom_id res chain seq x y z
N MET A 1 84.04 -17.14 -73.15
CA MET A 1 84.41 -18.00 -72.00
C MET A 1 85.32 -17.19 -71.10
N PRO A 2 85.10 -16.94 -69.80
CA PRO A 2 83.93 -17.05 -68.89
C PRO A 2 83.49 -15.64 -68.35
N SER A 3 82.21 -15.39 -68.00
CA SER A 3 81.65 -15.43 -66.62
C SER A 3 82.23 -14.30 -65.72
N GLN A 4 81.50 -13.38 -65.07
CA GLN A 4 80.26 -13.52 -64.29
C GLN A 4 79.84 -12.12 -63.76
N ALA A 5 78.56 -11.76 -63.86
CA ALA A 5 77.88 -10.85 -62.89
C ALA A 5 77.57 -11.65 -61.59
N PRO A 6 76.89 -11.17 -60.51
CA PRO A 6 76.24 -9.86 -60.24
C PRO A 6 76.32 -9.30 -58.77
N GLY A 7 75.99 -7.99 -58.58
CA GLY A 7 75.38 -7.38 -57.36
C GLY A 7 76.22 -7.15 -56.08
N PRO A 8 75.81 -6.30 -55.11
CA PRO A 8 74.69 -5.34 -55.04
C PRO A 8 75.13 -3.88 -54.69
N ASP A 9 74.23 -2.92 -54.93
CA ASP A 9 74.11 -1.59 -54.29
C ASP A 9 75.14 -1.20 -53.20
N VAL A 10 76.34 -0.76 -53.60
CA VAL A 10 77.27 -0.09 -52.69
C VAL A 10 76.92 1.39 -52.73
N LEU A 11 76.19 1.85 -51.72
CA LEU A 11 75.93 3.25 -51.37
C LEU A 11 77.09 4.15 -51.86
N GLU A 12 76.89 4.88 -52.96
CA GLU A 12 77.97 5.52 -53.73
C GLU A 12 78.80 6.54 -52.94
N ASN A 13 78.34 6.99 -51.77
CA ASN A 13 79.21 7.61 -50.79
C ASN A 13 78.63 7.52 -49.37
N PRO A 14 78.99 6.51 -48.54
CA PRO A 14 78.41 6.36 -47.21
C PRO A 14 78.76 7.55 -46.30
N ALA A 15 79.90 8.21 -46.56
CA ALA A 15 80.32 9.39 -45.82
C ALA A 15 79.41 10.60 -46.08
N ASP A 16 78.96 10.79 -47.32
CA ASP A 16 78.03 11.87 -47.65
C ASP A 16 76.64 11.59 -47.11
N LEU A 17 76.17 10.33 -47.14
CA LEU A 17 74.91 9.95 -46.51
C LEU A 17 74.95 10.21 -45.00
N LEU A 18 76.06 9.90 -44.32
CA LEU A 18 76.23 10.21 -42.89
C LEU A 18 76.26 11.71 -42.59
N ARG A 19 76.80 12.53 -43.49
CA ARG A 19 76.76 13.99 -43.36
C ARG A 19 75.35 14.52 -43.56
N GLN A 20 74.65 14.06 -44.59
CA GLN A 20 73.25 14.42 -44.85
C GLN A 20 72.34 13.98 -43.70
N THR A 21 72.50 12.78 -43.16
CA THR A 21 71.70 12.32 -42.02
C THR A 21 71.98 13.15 -40.77
N ARG A 22 73.24 13.51 -40.51
CA ARG A 22 73.59 14.41 -39.40
C ARG A 22 73.03 15.82 -39.58
N GLU A 23 73.03 16.36 -40.80
CA GLU A 23 72.47 17.68 -41.09
C GLU A 23 70.94 17.70 -41.01
N ASN A 24 70.29 16.61 -41.43
CA ASN A 24 68.83 16.43 -41.31
C ASN A 24 68.38 16.10 -39.88
N PHE A 25 69.27 15.58 -39.02
CA PHE A 25 68.96 15.25 -37.62
C PHE A 25 68.99 16.50 -36.75
N SER A 26 67.88 17.26 -36.77
CA SER A 26 67.73 18.48 -35.99
C SER A 26 67.25 18.19 -34.56
N ILE A 27 68.20 17.93 -33.66
CA ILE A 27 67.94 17.80 -32.21
C ILE A 27 67.22 19.04 -31.66
N ALA A 28 67.55 20.23 -32.18
CA ALA A 28 66.90 21.47 -31.76
C ALA A 28 65.40 21.49 -32.09
N HIS A 29 65.01 20.94 -33.24
CA HIS A 29 63.60 20.82 -33.62
C HIS A 29 62.86 19.85 -32.71
N ASP A 30 63.45 18.68 -32.42
CA ASP A 30 62.85 17.70 -31.52
C ASP A 30 62.72 18.22 -30.09
N LEU A 31 63.71 18.96 -29.59
CA LEU A 31 63.62 19.62 -28.28
C LEU A 31 62.52 20.69 -28.25
N GLN A 32 62.34 21.45 -29.33
CA GLN A 32 61.21 22.40 -29.44
C GLN A 32 59.87 21.67 -29.46
N LEU A 33 59.76 20.56 -30.19
CA LEU A 33 58.57 19.72 -30.19
C LEU A 33 58.28 19.14 -28.80
N LEU A 34 59.30 18.62 -28.10
CA LEU A 34 59.16 18.12 -26.74
C LEU A 34 58.67 19.22 -25.78
N ASN A 35 59.28 20.41 -25.81
CA ASN A 35 58.84 21.55 -25.01
C ASN A 35 57.38 21.95 -25.34
N ALA A 36 57.01 21.96 -26.64
CA ALA A 36 55.64 22.22 -27.06
C ALA A 36 54.67 21.14 -26.58
N THR A 37 55.06 19.86 -26.59
CA THR A 37 54.24 18.77 -26.04
C THR A 37 54.10 18.85 -24.53
N GLU A 38 55.15 19.23 -23.81
CA GLU A 38 55.10 19.44 -22.36
C GLU A 38 54.18 20.61 -22.01
N GLU A 39 54.25 21.72 -22.75
CA GLU A 39 53.34 22.85 -22.58
C GLU A 39 51.89 22.47 -22.89
N ASN A 40 51.65 21.72 -23.96
CA ASN A 40 50.32 21.20 -24.29
C ASN A 40 49.78 20.25 -23.22
N LEU A 41 50.63 19.39 -22.66
CA LEU A 41 50.27 18.48 -21.57
C LEU A 41 49.92 19.26 -20.30
N ARG A 42 50.70 20.30 -19.96
CA ARG A 42 50.37 21.21 -18.86
C ARG A 42 49.03 21.93 -19.06
N ARG A 43 48.79 22.45 -20.28
CA ARG A 43 47.50 23.08 -20.63
C ARG A 43 46.35 22.08 -20.52
N LEU A 44 46.55 20.85 -20.97
CA LEU A 44 45.55 19.78 -20.87
C LEU A 44 45.27 19.43 -19.41
N MET A 45 46.30 19.26 -18.58
CA MET A 45 46.12 19.01 -17.13
C MET A 45 45.36 20.14 -16.45
N GLN A 46 45.71 21.40 -16.72
CA GLN A 46 44.99 22.55 -16.17
C GLN A 46 43.52 22.57 -16.61
N ARG A 47 43.25 22.26 -17.88
CA ARG A 47 41.89 22.18 -18.41
C ARG A 47 41.10 21.04 -17.76
N THR A 48 41.70 19.87 -17.58
CA THR A 48 41.07 18.73 -16.90
C THR A 48 40.75 19.08 -15.46
N GLN A 49 41.70 19.66 -14.71
CA GLN A 49 41.46 20.09 -13.33
C GLN A 49 40.35 21.14 -13.22
N GLN A 50 40.28 22.09 -14.15
CA GLN A 50 39.19 23.07 -14.18
C GLN A 50 37.84 22.42 -14.47
N LEU A 51 37.79 21.42 -15.37
CA LEU A 51 36.56 20.68 -15.66
C LEU A 51 36.13 19.81 -14.48
N GLU A 52 37.07 19.14 -13.80
CA GLU A 52 36.79 18.36 -12.59
C GLU A 52 36.29 19.26 -11.46
N ALA A 53 36.90 20.43 -11.25
CA ALA A 53 36.44 21.39 -10.24
C ALA A 53 35.02 21.91 -10.55
N LYS A 54 34.72 22.23 -11.81
CA LYS A 54 33.38 22.61 -12.24
C LYS A 54 32.37 21.49 -12.05
N GLY A 55 32.71 20.27 -12.46
CA GLY A 55 31.86 19.09 -12.28
C GLY A 55 31.60 18.78 -10.79
N ALA A 56 32.62 18.90 -9.95
CA ALA A 56 32.47 18.72 -8.50
C ALA A 56 31.57 19.81 -7.88
N GLN A 57 31.66 21.05 -8.37
CA GLN A 57 30.79 22.14 -7.92
C GLN A 57 29.34 21.89 -8.35
N GLU A 58 29.08 21.55 -9.61
CA GLU A 58 27.74 21.23 -10.12
C GLU A 58 27.12 20.04 -9.38
N LEU A 59 27.91 18.99 -9.10
CA LEU A 59 27.46 17.85 -8.30
C LEU A 59 27.10 18.23 -6.87
N SER A 60 27.90 19.10 -6.24
CA SER A 60 27.62 19.62 -4.90
C SER A 60 26.32 20.44 -4.88
N GLU A 61 26.11 21.31 -5.87
CA GLU A 61 24.88 22.10 -6.01
C GLU A 61 23.65 21.22 -6.25
N LEU A 62 23.76 20.21 -7.13
CA LEU A 62 22.68 19.25 -7.37
C LEU A 62 22.37 18.40 -6.14
N GLN A 63 23.39 17.98 -5.39
CA GLN A 63 23.21 17.25 -4.14
C GLN A 63 22.51 18.10 -3.09
N ALA A 64 22.88 19.38 -2.96
CA ALA A 64 22.20 20.32 -2.08
C ALA A 64 20.71 20.48 -2.46
N GLN A 65 20.42 20.71 -3.75
CA GLN A 65 19.05 20.79 -4.26
C GLN A 65 18.25 19.50 -4.04
N GLN A 66 18.87 18.34 -4.18
CA GLN A 66 18.23 17.05 -3.93
C GLN A 66 17.88 16.90 -2.45
N THR A 67 18.78 17.28 -1.54
CA THR A 67 18.49 17.22 -0.09
C THR A 67 17.39 18.19 0.31
N GLU A 68 17.37 19.40 -0.25
CA GLU A 68 16.29 20.37 -0.02
C GLU A 68 14.94 19.86 -0.52
N ARG A 69 14.91 19.28 -1.74
CA ARG A 69 13.68 18.68 -2.29
C ARG A 69 13.22 17.46 -1.51
N ALA A 70 14.15 16.64 -1.01
CA ALA A 70 13.82 15.49 -0.18
C ALA A 70 13.20 15.94 1.15
N GLN A 71 13.78 16.96 1.81
CA GLN A 71 13.23 17.56 3.02
C GLN A 71 11.85 18.19 2.79
N ALA A 72 11.66 18.92 1.68
CA ALA A 72 10.37 19.49 1.32
C ALA A 72 9.31 18.41 1.04
N ALA A 73 9.69 17.30 0.39
CA ALA A 73 8.81 16.17 0.15
C ALA A 73 8.43 15.43 1.44
N GLU A 74 9.38 15.29 2.38
CA GLU A 74 9.14 14.71 3.69
C GLU A 74 8.22 15.59 4.54
N ALA A 75 8.43 16.92 4.55
CA ALA A 75 7.54 17.87 5.21
C ALA A 75 6.11 17.81 4.64
N MET A 76 5.97 17.74 3.31
CA MET A 76 4.65 17.59 2.67
C MET A 76 3.99 16.25 3.04
N ARG A 77 4.76 15.16 3.16
CA ARG A 77 4.21 13.86 3.59
C ARG A 77 3.74 13.91 5.04
N ALA A 78 4.53 14.51 5.93
CA ALA A 78 4.13 14.70 7.32
C ALA A 78 2.86 15.56 7.44
N GLU A 79 2.75 16.64 6.65
CA GLU A 79 1.54 17.46 6.62
C GLU A 79 0.32 16.69 6.09
N LYS A 80 0.49 15.87 5.06
CA LYS A 80 -0.60 15.01 4.56
C LYS A 80 -1.03 13.97 5.58
N GLU A 81 -0.09 13.41 6.34
CA GLU A 81 -0.41 12.44 7.39
C GLU A 81 -1.17 13.10 8.54
N THR A 82 -0.77 14.29 8.99
CA THR A 82 -1.52 15.03 10.02
C THR A 82 -2.90 15.47 9.52
N GLN A 83 -3.02 15.89 8.25
CA GLN A 83 -4.32 16.18 7.63
C GLN A 83 -5.19 14.93 7.55
N ALA A 84 -4.64 13.78 7.16
CA ALA A 84 -5.39 12.51 7.11
C ALA A 84 -5.87 12.09 8.51
N GLN A 85 -5.02 12.21 9.54
CA GLN A 85 -5.41 11.98 10.93
C GLN A 85 -6.50 12.95 11.38
N HIS A 86 -6.42 14.23 11.00
CA HIS A 86 -7.45 15.21 11.33
C HIS A 86 -8.78 14.91 10.64
N LEU A 87 -8.75 14.50 9.37
CA LEU A 87 -9.95 14.07 8.64
C LEU A 87 -10.57 12.82 9.27
N GLN A 88 -9.76 11.83 9.66
CA GLN A 88 -10.25 10.65 10.37
C GLN A 88 -10.89 11.00 11.72
N ALA A 89 -10.31 11.94 12.48
CA ALA A 89 -10.90 12.41 13.72
C ALA A 89 -12.24 13.14 13.50
N LEU A 90 -12.36 13.90 12.40
CA LEU A 90 -13.60 14.57 12.01
C LEU A 90 -14.67 13.60 11.53
N THR A 91 -14.32 12.56 10.76
CA THR A 91 -15.29 11.54 10.37
C THR A 91 -15.76 10.77 11.60
N HIS A 92 -14.86 10.42 12.51
CA HIS A 92 -15.23 9.73 13.74
C HIS A 92 -16.14 10.59 14.63
N SER A 93 -15.91 11.91 14.71
CA SER A 93 -16.80 12.81 15.45
C SER A 93 -18.17 12.96 14.78
N GLN A 94 -18.22 13.00 13.44
CA GLN A 94 -19.49 13.01 12.69
C GLN A 94 -20.26 11.70 12.88
N ASP A 95 -19.57 10.56 12.86
CA ASP A 95 -20.16 9.24 13.11
C ASP A 95 -20.72 9.15 14.53
N LEU A 96 -20.01 9.68 15.54
CA LEU A 96 -20.52 9.76 16.91
C LEU A 96 -21.76 10.66 17.03
N VAL A 97 -21.79 11.80 16.34
CA VAL A 97 -22.98 12.67 16.31
C VAL A 97 -24.15 11.96 15.63
N ARG A 98 -23.88 11.21 14.55
CA ARG A 98 -24.91 10.42 13.87
C ARG A 98 -25.45 9.30 14.77
N LEU A 99 -24.58 8.54 15.42
CA LEU A 99 -24.98 7.50 16.38
C LEU A 99 -25.76 8.07 17.57
N ALA A 100 -25.38 9.27 18.06
CA ALA A 100 -26.13 9.94 19.11
C ALA A 100 -27.54 10.34 18.66
N ASN A 101 -27.69 10.84 17.42
CA ASN A 101 -29.00 11.15 16.84
C ASN A 101 -29.85 9.88 16.62
N GLU A 102 -29.23 8.79 16.13
CA GLU A 102 -29.90 7.49 15.98
C GLU A 102 -30.34 6.93 17.35
N LEU A 103 -29.55 7.13 18.41
CA LEU A 103 -29.92 6.76 19.78
C LEU A 103 -31.07 7.63 20.31
N GLU A 104 -31.06 8.94 20.06
CA GLU A 104 -32.16 9.84 20.45
C GLU A 104 -33.47 9.48 19.71
N GLU A 105 -33.39 9.13 18.42
CA GLU A 105 -34.53 8.65 17.64
C GLU A 105 -35.07 7.33 18.20
N LEU A 106 -34.21 6.37 18.54
CA LEU A 106 -34.61 5.12 19.18
C LEU A 106 -35.19 5.33 20.58
N GLU A 107 -34.67 6.29 21.36
CA GLU A 107 -35.25 6.66 22.66
C GLU A 107 -36.65 7.24 22.48
N GLN A 108 -36.84 8.13 21.50
CA GLN A 108 -38.17 8.66 21.18
C GLN A 108 -39.13 7.55 20.73
N GLN A 109 -38.67 6.61 19.91
CA GLN A 109 -39.46 5.45 19.50
C GLN A 109 -39.81 4.56 20.71
N LEU A 110 -38.87 4.29 21.61
CA LEU A 110 -39.11 3.53 22.84
C LEU A 110 -40.12 4.25 23.74
N VAL A 111 -39.97 5.56 23.94
CA VAL A 111 -40.93 6.37 24.71
C VAL A 111 -42.32 6.33 24.07
N SER A 112 -42.42 6.41 22.75
CA SER A 112 -43.70 6.30 22.04
C SER A 112 -44.33 4.91 22.17
N LEU A 113 -43.55 3.84 21.99
CA LEU A 113 -44.00 2.46 22.17
C LEU A 113 -44.40 2.17 23.62
N ARG A 114 -43.69 2.74 24.59
CA ARG A 114 -44.05 2.63 26.00
C ARG A 114 -45.34 3.39 26.30
N ALA A 115 -45.52 4.58 25.72
CA ALA A 115 -46.78 5.32 25.86
C ALA A 115 -47.95 4.56 25.21
N GLU A 116 -47.75 3.96 24.04
CA GLU A 116 -48.73 3.08 23.38
C GLU A 116 -49.02 1.82 24.21
N LEU A 117 -48.02 1.23 24.86
CA LEU A 117 -48.19 0.07 25.73
C LEU A 117 -48.90 0.44 27.04
N ASP A 118 -48.59 1.59 27.64
CA ASP A 118 -49.30 2.11 28.81
C ASP A 118 -50.75 2.46 28.44
N GLU A 119 -50.99 3.01 27.24
CA GLU A 119 -52.35 3.22 26.72
C GLU A 119 -53.07 1.89 26.47
N GLY A 120 -52.43 0.92 25.83
CA GLY A 120 -52.97 -0.42 25.62
C GLY A 120 -53.26 -1.14 26.93
N MET A 121 -52.39 -1.01 27.93
CA MET A 121 -52.57 -1.58 29.27
C MET A 121 -53.72 -0.89 30.02
N THR A 122 -53.88 0.43 29.91
CA THR A 122 -55.03 1.13 30.51
C THR A 122 -56.34 0.80 29.79
N GLN A 123 -56.34 0.62 28.47
CA GLN A 123 -57.50 0.15 27.71
C GLN A 123 -57.87 -1.29 28.10
N LEU A 124 -56.89 -2.18 28.24
CA LEU A 124 -57.10 -3.54 28.72
C LEU A 124 -57.64 -3.54 30.14
N LEU A 125 -57.07 -2.75 31.07
CA LEU A 125 -57.57 -2.64 32.44
C LEU A 125 -58.99 -2.06 32.52
N GLN A 126 -59.37 -1.14 31.63
CA GLN A 126 -60.74 -0.62 31.54
C GLN A 126 -61.72 -1.62 30.94
N THR A 127 -61.26 -2.52 30.07
CA THR A 127 -62.08 -3.57 29.47
C THR A 127 -62.05 -4.89 30.25
N SER A 128 -61.10 -5.07 31.17
CA SER A 128 -60.85 -6.29 31.94
C SER A 128 -61.20 -6.13 33.43
N GLU A 129 -62.48 -5.92 33.73
CA GLU A 129 -63.05 -6.15 35.06
C GLU A 129 -64.34 -6.99 34.87
N PRO A 130 -64.54 -8.09 35.63
CA PRO A 130 -63.84 -9.35 35.58
C PRO A 130 -64.71 -10.43 34.91
N THR A 131 -64.31 -10.90 33.72
CA THR A 131 -64.69 -12.21 33.20
C THR A 131 -63.40 -12.94 32.87
N ALA A 132 -63.02 -13.86 33.75
CA ALA A 132 -63.08 -15.28 33.43
C ALA A 132 -62.05 -15.68 32.36
N ALA A 133 -60.98 -16.32 32.85
CA ALA A 133 -60.28 -17.38 32.15
C ALA A 133 -59.69 -17.06 30.76
N PHE A 134 -58.50 -16.45 30.75
CA PHE A 134 -57.44 -16.92 29.86
C PHE A 134 -56.63 -17.93 30.67
N GLN A 135 -57.13 -19.17 30.80
CA GLN A 135 -56.54 -20.30 30.09
C GLN A 135 -55.04 -20.10 29.80
N GLY A 136 -54.26 -20.26 30.87
CA GLY A 136 -53.10 -21.13 30.75
C GLY A 136 -53.61 -22.52 30.44
N ASP A 137 -53.65 -22.85 29.16
CA ASP A 137 -53.73 -24.21 28.63
C ASP A 137 -52.83 -24.17 27.39
N ALA A 138 -51.60 -24.65 27.53
CA ALA A 138 -51.31 -26.03 27.18
C ALA A 138 -51.10 -26.23 25.67
N GLU A 139 -50.13 -25.50 25.11
CA GLU A 139 -49.28 -26.02 24.03
C GLU A 139 -47.86 -26.26 24.56
N HIS A 140 -47.78 -26.90 25.74
CA HIS A 140 -46.69 -27.84 26.01
C HIS A 140 -47.01 -29.15 25.28
N GLU A 141 -47.12 -29.09 23.95
CA GLU A 141 -47.00 -30.27 23.12
C GLU A 141 -45.54 -30.72 23.20
N GLN A 142 -45.26 -31.59 24.17
CA GLN A 142 -44.23 -32.63 24.12
C GLN A 142 -43.05 -32.31 23.19
N GLN A 143 -42.35 -31.20 23.44
CA GLN A 143 -41.15 -30.91 22.70
C GLN A 143 -40.12 -31.92 23.17
N SER A 144 -39.91 -32.95 22.35
CA SER A 144 -38.87 -33.93 22.51
C SER A 144 -37.56 -33.24 22.92
N PRO A 145 -36.73 -33.86 23.78
CA PRO A 145 -35.47 -33.25 24.24
C PRO A 145 -34.56 -32.82 23.08
N GLU A 146 -34.77 -33.39 21.88
CA GLU A 146 -34.12 -33.00 20.64
C GLU A 146 -34.54 -31.60 20.14
N VAL A 147 -35.83 -31.24 20.21
CA VAL A 147 -36.32 -29.91 19.80
C VAL A 147 -35.81 -28.84 20.74
N GLN A 148 -35.84 -29.08 22.06
CA GLN A 148 -35.31 -28.13 23.04
C GLN A 148 -33.80 -27.96 22.86
N THR A 149 -33.07 -29.04 22.58
CA THR A 149 -31.62 -28.98 22.30
C THR A 149 -31.34 -28.21 21.01
N ASN A 150 -32.13 -28.41 19.94
CA ASN A 150 -31.95 -27.70 18.68
C ASN A 150 -32.29 -26.21 18.81
N LEU A 151 -33.33 -25.87 19.58
CA LEU A 151 -33.68 -24.49 19.87
C LEU A 151 -32.56 -23.77 20.65
N LEU A 152 -31.99 -24.43 21.65
CA LEU A 152 -30.82 -23.90 22.37
C LEU A 152 -29.58 -23.76 21.47
N LYS A 153 -29.34 -24.71 20.56
CA LYS A 153 -28.26 -24.59 19.55
C LYS A 153 -28.50 -23.41 18.62
N LEU A 154 -29.72 -23.24 18.13
CA LEU A 154 -30.08 -22.11 17.26
C LEU A 154 -29.91 -20.77 17.98
N GLN A 155 -30.34 -20.68 19.24
CA GLN A 155 -30.11 -19.49 20.08
C GLN A 155 -28.62 -19.22 20.31
N LEU A 156 -27.81 -20.28 20.48
CA LEU A 156 -26.36 -20.13 20.62
C LEU A 156 -25.74 -19.63 19.32
N TYR A 157 -26.09 -20.21 18.17
CA TYR A 157 -25.59 -19.77 16.86
C TYR A 157 -26.04 -18.35 16.52
N SER A 158 -27.27 -17.96 16.87
CA SER A 158 -27.74 -16.58 16.69
C SER A 158 -27.00 -15.60 17.60
N SER A 159 -26.73 -15.99 18.85
CA SER A 159 -25.95 -15.15 19.78
C SER A 159 -24.48 -15.01 19.37
N LEU A 160 -23.98 -15.98 18.61
CA LEU A 160 -22.66 -15.96 18.02
C LEU A 160 -22.62 -15.04 16.78
N GLY A 161 -23.75 -14.47 16.36
CA GLY A 161 -23.83 -13.57 15.21
C GLY A 161 -24.00 -14.29 13.87
N VAL A 162 -24.33 -15.59 13.86
CA VAL A 162 -24.58 -16.34 12.62
C VAL A 162 -26.08 -16.46 12.42
N THR A 163 -26.64 -15.66 11.51
CA THR A 163 -28.04 -15.74 11.10
C THR A 163 -28.15 -16.39 9.73
N LEU A 164 -29.03 -17.38 9.60
CA LEU A 164 -29.22 -18.12 8.36
C LEU A 164 -30.44 -17.55 7.63
N ASP A 165 -30.22 -16.94 6.46
CA ASP A 165 -31.29 -16.47 5.59
C ASP A 165 -31.59 -17.56 4.56
N THR A 166 -32.63 -18.32 4.86
CA THR A 166 -33.14 -19.40 4.01
C THR A 166 -33.84 -18.90 2.75
N GLU A 167 -34.25 -17.63 2.68
CA GLU A 167 -34.96 -17.10 1.52
C GLU A 167 -34.00 -16.81 0.36
N HIS A 168 -32.79 -16.32 0.69
CA HIS A 168 -31.75 -15.98 -0.29
C HIS A 168 -30.59 -17.00 -0.34
N ASN A 169 -30.72 -18.14 0.35
CA ASN A 169 -29.66 -19.14 0.48
C ASN A 169 -28.32 -18.52 0.89
N GLN A 170 -28.34 -17.63 1.89
CA GLN A 170 -27.14 -16.96 2.39
C GLN A 170 -27.03 -17.04 3.92
N ALA A 171 -25.81 -17.17 4.43
CA ALA A 171 -25.52 -17.03 5.85
C ALA A 171 -24.93 -15.64 6.09
N LEU A 172 -25.51 -14.92 7.03
CA LEU A 172 -25.11 -13.59 7.48
C LEU A 172 -24.26 -13.77 8.74
N ILE A 173 -23.08 -13.18 8.76
CA ILE A 173 -22.21 -13.14 9.95
C ILE A 173 -22.12 -11.69 10.39
N GLU A 174 -22.70 -11.41 11.56
CA GLU A 174 -22.68 -10.10 12.20
C GLU A 174 -21.46 -10.00 13.12
N ARG A 175 -20.50 -9.15 12.73
CA ARG A 175 -19.29 -8.90 13.52
C ARG A 175 -19.50 -7.75 14.51
N GLY A 176 -20.29 -7.98 15.56
CA GLY A 176 -20.61 -6.95 16.55
C GLY A 176 -21.26 -5.69 15.95
N ASP A 177 -21.76 -4.80 16.81
CA ASP A 177 -22.66 -3.70 16.42
C ASP A 177 -22.05 -2.65 15.45
N ALA A 178 -20.77 -2.76 15.07
CA ALA A 178 -20.05 -1.69 14.38
C ALA A 178 -19.28 -2.11 13.10
N ALA A 179 -19.27 -3.38 12.69
CA ALA A 179 -18.33 -3.84 11.67
C ALA A 179 -18.92 -4.75 10.57
N GLY A 180 -20.00 -4.33 9.93
CA GLY A 180 -20.47 -4.89 8.66
C GLY A 180 -21.02 -6.32 8.73
N ILE A 181 -21.99 -6.62 7.86
CA ILE A 181 -22.57 -7.95 7.75
C ILE A 181 -21.88 -8.66 6.59
N ASP A 182 -21.15 -9.73 6.88
CA ASP A 182 -20.51 -10.55 5.85
C ASP A 182 -21.51 -11.61 5.35
N LEU A 183 -21.77 -11.63 4.04
CA LEU A 183 -22.70 -12.58 3.41
C LEU A 183 -21.93 -13.75 2.79
N ILE A 184 -22.34 -14.98 3.08
CA ILE A 184 -21.82 -16.20 2.46
C ILE A 184 -22.97 -16.91 1.72
N ALA A 185 -22.87 -17.06 0.41
CA ALA A 185 -23.83 -17.84 -0.36
C ALA A 185 -23.66 -19.36 -0.08
N LEU A 186 -24.76 -20.03 0.28
CA LEU A 186 -24.80 -21.47 0.61
C LEU A 186 -24.82 -22.38 -0.63
N GLU A 187 -25.24 -21.88 -1.79
CA GLU A 187 -25.43 -22.70 -3.00
C GLU A 187 -24.20 -22.88 -3.89
N ASP A 188 -23.09 -22.18 -3.62
CA ASP A 188 -21.92 -22.33 -4.50
C ASP A 188 -21.13 -23.60 -4.15
N ASP A 189 -21.34 -24.66 -4.94
CA ASP A 189 -20.64 -25.95 -4.87
C ASP A 189 -19.11 -25.81 -5.12
N SER A 190 -18.67 -24.59 -5.47
CA SER A 190 -17.27 -24.20 -5.61
C SER A 190 -16.52 -24.13 -4.26
N LEU A 191 -17.22 -23.92 -3.15
CA LEU A 191 -16.62 -23.69 -1.83
C LEU A 191 -16.74 -24.93 -0.94
N SER A 192 -15.61 -25.61 -0.74
CA SER A 192 -15.49 -26.76 0.17
C SER A 192 -16.08 -26.43 1.56
N PRO A 193 -16.80 -27.37 2.21
CA PRO A 193 -17.32 -27.17 3.56
C PRO A 193 -16.24 -26.76 4.55
N PHE A 194 -15.00 -27.23 4.36
CA PHE A 194 -13.85 -26.81 5.17
C PHE A 194 -13.55 -25.32 5.04
N PHE A 195 -13.65 -24.77 3.82
CA PHE A 195 -13.44 -23.34 3.58
C PHE A 195 -14.56 -22.51 4.22
N ARG A 196 -15.82 -22.95 4.10
CA ARG A 196 -16.97 -22.27 4.73
C ARG A 196 -16.82 -22.22 6.23
N THR A 197 -16.48 -23.34 6.87
CA THR A 197 -16.24 -23.40 8.31
C THR A 197 -15.06 -22.51 8.73
N LYS A 198 -13.94 -22.58 8.01
CA LYS A 198 -12.79 -21.71 8.30
C LYS A 198 -13.14 -20.23 8.16
N TYR A 199 -13.85 -19.86 7.11
CA TYR A 199 -14.27 -18.49 6.87
C TYR A 199 -15.20 -17.98 7.98
N VAL A 200 -16.17 -18.79 8.40
CA VAL A 200 -17.05 -18.45 9.53
C VAL A 200 -16.23 -18.22 10.80
N TRP A 201 -15.29 -19.12 11.12
CA TRP A 201 -14.43 -18.97 12.31
C TRP A 201 -13.45 -17.80 12.24
N ASP A 202 -12.96 -17.44 11.06
CA ASP A 202 -12.07 -16.30 10.87
C ASP A 202 -12.83 -14.95 10.93
N ARG A 203 -14.17 -14.96 10.80
CA ARG A 203 -15.05 -13.77 10.77
C ARG A 203 -15.87 -13.54 12.04
N LEU A 204 -15.94 -14.54 12.91
CA LEU A 204 -16.42 -14.45 14.29
C LEU A 204 -15.43 -13.68 15.18
#